data_AF-A0A432UE23-F1
#
_entry.id   AF-A0A432UE23-F1
#
_cell.length_a   1.000
_cell.length_b   1.000
_cell.length_c   1.000
_cell.angle_alpha   90.00
_cell.angle_beta   90.00
_cell.angle_gamma   90.00
#
_symmetry.space_group_name_H-M   'P 1'
#
loop_
_entity.id
_entity.type
_entity.pdbx_description
1 polymer ?
#
loop_
_entity_poly.entity_id
_entity_poly.type
_entity_poly.pdbx_seq_one_letter_code
_entity_poly.pdbx_strand_id
1 'polypeptide(L)'
;MRCPKCHFITYEGHRTCPRCGADLSSISESLGPFYEPHFPEDLILTDTLLTPPPFIQSPENLPPVESPSEEETSEKETFSVAGPSVEDEILKELEEALQEETS
;
A
#
# COMPACT_ATOMS: atom_id res chain seq x y z
N MET A 1 -0.46 -2.19 -8.21
CA MET A 1 -1.87 -2.01 -8.68
C MET A 1 -2.82 -1.53 -7.58
N ARG A 2 -3.95 -0.87 -7.94
CA ARG A 2 -4.98 -0.40 -7.00
C ARG A 2 -6.29 -1.15 -7.19
N CYS A 3 -6.90 -1.65 -6.11
CA CYS A 3 -8.17 -2.38 -6.18
C CYS A 3 -9.32 -1.43 -6.59
N PRO A 4 -10.15 -1.76 -7.60
CA PRO A 4 -11.25 -0.90 -8.03
C PRO A 4 -12.43 -0.87 -7.03
N LYS A 5 -12.54 -1.86 -6.14
CA LYS A 5 -13.63 -1.92 -5.14
C LYS A 5 -13.34 -1.14 -3.87
N CYS A 6 -12.12 -1.25 -3.33
CA CYS A 6 -11.78 -0.67 -2.02
C CYS A 6 -10.59 0.29 -2.06
N HIS A 7 -10.06 0.59 -3.25
CA HIS A 7 -8.94 1.49 -3.50
C HIS A 7 -7.65 1.17 -2.75
N PHE A 8 -7.52 -0.03 -2.18
CA PHE A 8 -6.32 -0.52 -1.53
C PHE A 8 -5.19 -0.71 -2.54
N ILE A 9 -3.97 -0.31 -2.18
CA ILE A 9 -2.77 -0.49 -2.99
C ILE A 9 -2.20 -1.88 -2.69
N THR A 10 -2.09 -2.70 -3.71
CA THR A 10 -1.67 -4.10 -3.61
C THR A 10 -0.58 -4.41 -4.63
N TYR A 11 0.21 -5.42 -4.32
CA TYR A 11 1.22 -5.96 -5.22
C TYR A 11 0.57 -6.61 -6.46
N GLU A 12 1.29 -6.60 -7.58
CA GLU A 12 0.77 -6.96 -8.90
C GLU A 12 0.65 -8.46 -9.14
N GLY A 13 1.31 -9.26 -8.31
CA GLY A 13 1.16 -10.72 -8.28
C GLY A 13 -0.08 -11.24 -7.55
N HIS A 14 -0.83 -10.40 -6.84
CA HIS A 14 -2.02 -10.87 -6.12
C HIS A 14 -3.25 -10.93 -7.04
N ARG A 15 -3.77 -12.15 -7.24
CA ARG A 15 -5.02 -12.38 -7.99
C ARG A 15 -6.27 -11.87 -7.27
N THR A 16 -6.20 -11.70 -5.96
CA THR A 16 -7.32 -11.24 -5.13
C THR A 16 -6.88 -10.12 -4.20
N CYS A 17 -7.72 -9.12 -4.00
CA CYS A 17 -7.43 -8.03 -3.08
C CYS A 17 -7.37 -8.56 -1.63
N PRO A 18 -6.27 -8.33 -0.88
CA PRO A 18 -6.14 -8.81 0.49
C PRO A 18 -7.08 -8.10 1.47
N ARG A 19 -7.63 -6.94 1.09
CA ARG A 19 -8.52 -6.15 1.96
C ARG A 19 -10.00 -6.50 1.79
N CYS A 20 -10.46 -6.69 0.55
CA CYS A 20 -11.89 -6.88 0.27
C CYS A 20 -12.24 -8.16 -0.48
N GLY A 21 -11.23 -8.99 -0.81
CA GLY A 21 -11.43 -10.25 -1.54
C GLY A 21 -11.88 -10.10 -2.99
N ALA A 22 -11.87 -8.88 -3.55
CA ALA A 22 -12.21 -8.67 -4.94
C ALA A 22 -11.23 -9.38 -5.88
N ASP A 23 -11.73 -9.99 -6.95
CA ASP A 23 -10.88 -10.55 -8.00
C ASP A 23 -10.17 -9.42 -8.76
N LEU A 24 -8.86 -9.54 -8.86
CA LEU A 24 -7.95 -8.63 -9.55
C LEU A 24 -7.28 -9.32 -10.76
N SER A 25 -7.64 -10.57 -11.07
CA SER A 25 -7.01 -11.38 -12.12
C SER A 25 -7.02 -10.66 -13.48
N SER A 26 -8.14 -10.06 -13.86
CA SER A 26 -8.28 -9.31 -15.12
C SER A 26 -7.34 -8.11 -15.21
N ILE A 27 -7.06 -7.47 -14.08
CA ILE A 27 -6.16 -6.31 -14.00
C ILE A 27 -4.71 -6.82 -14.03
N SER A 28 -4.42 -7.92 -13.35
CA SER A 28 -3.07 -8.52 -13.36
C SER A 28 -2.65 -9.01 -14.74
N GLU A 29 -3.57 -9.55 -15.55
CA GLU A 29 -3.30 -9.96 -16.93
C GLU A 29 -3.01 -8.77 -17.85
N SER A 30 -3.63 -7.61 -17.58
CA SER A 30 -3.43 -6.39 -18.37
C SER A 30 -2.05 -5.74 -18.15
N LEU A 31 -1.38 -6.03 -17.04
CA LEU A 31 -0.06 -5.49 -16.71
C LEU A 31 1.08 -6.18 -17.46
N GLY A 32 0.77 -7.25 -18.22
CA GLY A 32 1.72 -7.97 -19.04
C GLY A 32 2.64 -8.91 -18.26
N PRO A 33 3.52 -9.65 -18.95
CA PRO A 33 4.47 -10.53 -18.28
C PRO A 33 5.47 -9.69 -17.47
N PHE A 34 5.40 -9.83 -16.15
CA PHE A 34 6.46 -9.35 -15.27
C PHE A 34 7.70 -10.19 -15.54
N TYR A 35 8.73 -9.58 -16.12
CA TYR A 35 10.07 -10.15 -16.02
C TYR A 35 10.40 -10.19 -14.54
N GLU A 36 10.30 -11.36 -13.95
CA GLU A 36 10.87 -11.62 -12.63
C GLU A 36 12.37 -11.34 -12.78
N PRO A 37 12.91 -10.31 -12.12
CA PRO A 37 14.33 -10.03 -12.23
C PRO A 37 15.04 -11.24 -11.65
N HIS A 38 15.54 -12.08 -12.55
CA HIS A 38 16.43 -13.19 -12.21
C HIS A 38 17.70 -12.50 -11.73
N PHE A 39 17.77 -12.18 -10.44
CA PHE A 39 18.99 -11.70 -9.82
C PHE A 39 19.94 -12.88 -9.86
N PRO A 40 20.98 -12.89 -10.70
CA PRO A 40 22.01 -13.90 -10.56
C PRO A 40 22.60 -13.68 -9.16
N GLU A 41 22.60 -14.74 -8.37
CA GLU A 41 23.09 -14.75 -6.98
C GLU A 41 24.53 -14.23 -6.89
N ASP A 42 25.27 -14.28 -8.01
CA ASP A 42 26.64 -13.81 -8.19
C ASP A 42 26.82 -12.28 -8.33
N LEU A 43 25.74 -11.49 -8.51
CA LEU A 43 25.81 -10.02 -8.62
C LEU A 43 25.48 -9.29 -7.31
N ILE A 44 25.06 -10.02 -6.27
CA ILE A 44 24.92 -9.42 -4.94
C ILE A 44 26.34 -9.21 -4.41
N LEU A 45 26.79 -7.95 -4.33
CA LEU A 45 28.01 -7.64 -3.58
C LEU A 45 27.77 -8.03 -2.12
N THR A 46 28.19 -9.23 -1.74
CA THR A 46 28.14 -9.75 -0.36
C THR A 46 28.92 -8.87 0.61
N ASP A 47 29.82 -8.03 0.09
CA ASP A 47 30.60 -7.05 0.84
C ASP A 47 29.75 -5.87 1.38
N THR A 48 28.58 -5.57 0.78
CA THR A 48 27.69 -4.50 1.26
C THR A 48 26.60 -4.99 2.23
N LEU A 49 26.40 -6.31 2.35
CA LEU A 49 25.50 -6.89 3.33
C LEU A 49 26.23 -6.99 4.66
N LEU A 50 26.08 -5.96 5.50
CA LEU A 50 26.52 -6.04 6.90
C LEU A 50 25.89 -7.29 7.53
N THR A 51 26.73 -8.14 8.13
CA THR A 51 26.26 -9.28 8.92
C THR A 51 25.23 -8.76 9.93
N PRO A 52 23.99 -9.29 9.92
CA PRO A 52 22.99 -8.82 10.85
C PRO A 52 23.50 -9.07 12.28
N PRO A 53 23.30 -8.11 13.19
CA PRO A 53 23.74 -8.26 14.57
C PRO A 53 23.03 -9.45 15.23
N PRO A 54 23.64 -10.09 16.23
CA PRO A 54 23.24 -11.39 16.75
C PRO A 54 21.85 -11.43 17.40
N PHE A 55 21.20 -10.28 17.59
CA PHE A 55 19.84 -10.18 18.11
C PHE A 55 18.75 -10.34 17.05
N ILE A 56 19.09 -10.30 15.75
CA ILE A 56 18.17 -10.54 14.63
C ILE A 56 18.33 -11.99 14.15
N GLN A 57 18.30 -12.94 15.09
CA GLN A 57 18.17 -14.34 14.74
C GLN A 57 16.69 -14.63 14.47
N SER A 58 16.45 -15.50 13.49
CA SER A 58 15.16 -15.85 12.88
C SER A 58 13.97 -15.85 13.85
N PRO A 59 12.75 -15.50 13.38
CA PRO A 59 11.52 -15.45 14.20
C PRO A 59 11.08 -16.81 14.80
N GLU A 60 11.91 -17.85 14.68
CA GLU A 60 11.67 -19.21 15.14
C GLU A 60 11.72 -19.36 16.68
N ASN A 61 12.03 -18.29 17.41
CA ASN A 61 12.06 -18.28 18.87
C ASN A 61 11.10 -17.27 19.50
N LEU A 62 9.98 -16.99 18.82
CA LEU A 62 8.83 -16.41 19.49
C LEU A 62 8.17 -17.52 20.34
N PRO A 63 7.94 -17.30 21.65
CA PRO A 63 7.11 -18.22 22.41
C PRO A 63 5.75 -18.33 21.71
N PRO A 64 5.07 -19.50 21.77
CA PRO A 64 3.76 -19.67 21.15
C PRO A 64 2.85 -18.53 21.62
N VAL A 65 2.34 -17.75 20.67
CA VAL A 65 1.35 -16.72 20.96
C VAL A 65 0.12 -17.47 21.45
N GLU A 66 -0.15 -17.43 22.76
CA GLU A 66 -1.44 -17.83 23.28
C GLU A 66 -2.47 -16.93 22.61
N SER A 67 -3.37 -17.57 21.86
CA SER A 67 -4.43 -16.91 21.12
C SER A 67 -5.29 -16.12 22.11
N PRO A 68 -5.45 -14.79 21.97
CA PRO A 68 -6.53 -14.13 22.65
C PRO A 68 -7.83 -14.60 21.99
N SER A 69 -8.56 -15.40 22.76
CA SER A 69 -9.93 -15.81 22.51
C SER A 69 -10.76 -14.62 22.06
N GLU A 70 -11.58 -14.86 21.04
CA GLU A 70 -12.58 -13.94 20.51
C GLU A 70 -13.46 -13.43 21.66
N GLU A 71 -13.47 -12.13 21.92
CA GLU A 71 -14.64 -11.48 22.50
C GLU A 71 -14.89 -10.15 21.80
N GLU A 72 -16.06 -10.13 21.18
CA GLU A 72 -16.79 -9.07 20.53
C GLU A 72 -16.90 -7.82 21.40
N THR A 73 -16.41 -6.67 20.92
CA THR A 73 -17.05 -5.38 21.24
C THR A 73 -17.04 -4.48 20.01
N SER A 74 -18.20 -4.48 19.36
CA SER A 74 -18.79 -3.35 18.65
C SER A 74 -18.40 -2.01 19.26
N GLU A 75 -17.77 -1.12 18.50
CA GLU A 75 -18.13 0.30 18.54
C GLU A 75 -17.80 1.00 17.22
N LYS A 76 -18.86 1.61 16.69
CA LYS A 76 -18.95 2.29 15.41
C LYS A 76 -18.68 3.76 15.68
N GLU A 77 -17.45 4.23 15.46
CA GLU A 77 -17.18 5.67 15.44
C GLU A 77 -17.26 6.20 14.00
N THR A 78 -18.45 6.72 13.68
CA THR A 78 -18.66 7.66 12.59
C THR A 78 -17.99 8.99 12.94
N PHE A 79 -16.79 9.22 12.41
CA PHE A 79 -16.17 10.53 12.42
C PHE A 79 -16.56 11.29 11.14
N SER A 80 -17.70 11.98 11.19
CA SER A 80 -18.03 13.03 10.23
C SER A 80 -17.27 14.29 10.61
N VAL A 81 -16.15 14.57 9.93
CA VAL A 81 -15.62 15.93 9.86
C VAL A 81 -16.30 16.63 8.70
N ALA A 82 -17.34 17.38 9.06
CA ALA A 82 -17.64 18.62 8.37
C ALA A 82 -16.50 19.61 8.68
N GLY A 83 -15.69 19.90 7.68
CA GLY A 83 -14.63 20.91 7.70
C GLY A 83 -14.52 21.55 6.31
N PRO A 84 -14.22 22.86 6.22
CA PRO A 84 -14.59 23.71 5.09
C PRO A 84 -13.84 23.37 3.81
N SER A 85 -14.53 23.60 2.69
CA SER A 85 -14.07 23.49 1.30
C SER A 85 -12.76 24.24 1.08
N VAL A 86 -11.65 23.53 1.19
CA VAL A 86 -10.32 23.96 0.69
C VAL A 86 -10.26 23.93 -0.83
N GLU A 87 -11.24 23.28 -1.47
CA GLU A 87 -11.31 23.07 -2.91
C GLU A 87 -11.63 24.40 -3.64
N ASP A 88 -12.51 25.22 -3.05
CA ASP A 88 -12.92 26.51 -3.61
C ASP A 88 -11.82 27.59 -3.53
N GLU A 89 -10.96 27.54 -2.52
CA GLU A 89 -9.85 28.51 -2.36
C GLU A 89 -8.73 28.23 -3.38
N ILE A 90 -8.43 26.96 -3.63
CA ILE A 90 -7.43 26.52 -4.60
C ILE A 90 -7.88 26.80 -6.05
N LEU A 91 -9.17 26.59 -6.35
CA LEU A 91 -9.73 26.88 -7.67
C LEU A 91 -9.68 28.36 -8.02
N LYS A 92 -9.93 29.22 -7.03
CA LYS A 92 -9.87 30.67 -7.21
C LYS A 92 -8.44 31.17 -7.44
N GLU A 93 -7.46 30.62 -6.72
CA GLU A 93 -6.05 30.98 -6.91
C GLU A 93 -5.53 30.56 -8.29
N LEU A 94 -5.95 29.39 -8.80
CA LEU A 94 -5.61 28.94 -10.16
C LEU A 94 -6.24 29.82 -11.26
N GLU A 95 -7.49 30.26 -11.07
CA GLU A 95 -8.19 31.11 -12.04
C GLU A 95 -7.55 32.51 -12.13
N GLU A 96 -7.12 33.07 -11.00
CA GLU A 96 -6.43 34.37 -10.96
C GLU A 96 -5.06 34.31 -11.66
N ALA A 97 -4.29 33.24 -11.45
CA ALA A 97 -3.00 33.03 -12.12
C ALA A 97 -3.13 32.92 -13.66
N LEU A 98 -4.21 32.30 -14.15
CA LEU A 98 -4.50 32.17 -15.58
C LEU A 98 -4.85 33.51 -16.25
N GLN A 99 -5.46 34.45 -15.51
CA GLN A 99 -5.80 35.76 -16.05
C GLN A 99 -4.59 36.69 -16.16
N GLU A 100 -3.62 36.60 -15.25
CA GLU A 100 -2.41 37.41 -15.29
C GLU A 100 -1.50 37.06 -16.48
N GLU A 101 -1.46 35.79 -16.89
CA GLU A 101 -0.61 35.33 -18.00
C GLU A 101 -1.15 35.69 -19.40
N THR A 102 -2.40 36.18 -19.49
CA THR A 102 -3.09 36.49 -20.76
C THR A 102 -3.24 37.99 -21.04
N SER A 103 -2.67 38.87 -20.20
CA SER A 103 -2.73 40.34 -20.35
C SER A 103 -1.42 40.98 -20.79
#